data_AF-A0A836HPF0-F1
#
_entry.id   AF-A0A836HPF0-F1
#
_cell.length_a   1.000
_cell.length_b   1.000
_cell.length_c   1.000
_cell.angle_alpha   90.00
_cell.angle_beta   90.00
_cell.angle_gamma   90.00
#
_symmetry.space_group_name_H-M   'P 1'
#
loop_
_entity.id
_entity.type
_entity.pdbx_description
1 polymer ?
#
loop_
_entity_poly.entity_id
_entity_poly.type
_entity_poly.pdbx_seq_one_letter_code
_entity_poly.pdbx_strand_id
1 'polypeptide(L)'
;MLRRSRVIAARTAVAFFNMKHFQAKAKYTLTPQNTFETLSTVLSPGDKLLRQSVSGGGGARVLVLDAQQKVKGVYLPVFCMPHPSTIASGGNSLGIAVAEYTRLIESTSATQNTGSNGTASTLPTVLVVVSHPQGLAYGTFRADGKPGVPIKNIALSPMISHVKTQEKATNIASTTLTSSGLGAVMPLLQVGSGFAETVLKVYKELNGCEHAAQLTACSTFVWVQRSSGSSTSFEAARSVQQYWEREKSSGDGDVALVPGGISFLDRRWIILTDTVLRPDPGVNLYTRDSSTGDRIVDAIGLQSALCKGSLLLDHAPRTAAHTAGANKHGSGSK
;
A
#
# COMPACT_ATOMS: atom_id res chain seq x y z
N MET A 1 -63.60 -35.23 4.31
CA MET A 1 -63.26 -33.88 4.83
C MET A 1 -61.98 -33.98 5.66
N LEU A 2 -60.84 -33.52 5.15
CA LEU A 2 -59.62 -33.31 5.94
C LEU A 2 -58.96 -32.00 5.44
N ARG A 3 -59.20 -30.91 6.17
CA ARG A 3 -58.53 -29.61 5.92
C ARG A 3 -57.10 -29.71 6.45
N ARG A 4 -56.12 -29.65 5.56
CA ARG A 4 -54.70 -29.54 5.89
C ARG A 4 -54.42 -28.16 6.51
N SER A 5 -54.17 -28.11 7.81
CA SER A 5 -53.59 -26.93 8.46
C SER A 5 -52.14 -26.77 7.99
N ARG A 6 -51.82 -25.65 7.34
CA ARG A 6 -50.43 -25.27 7.06
C ARG A 6 -49.81 -24.75 8.36
N VAL A 7 -48.81 -25.46 8.88
CA VAL A 7 -47.93 -24.95 9.94
C VAL A 7 -47.06 -23.86 9.32
N ILE A 8 -47.33 -22.60 9.65
CA ILE A 8 -46.46 -21.48 9.33
C ILE A 8 -45.35 -21.49 10.38
N ALA A 9 -44.18 -22.03 10.03
CA ALA A 9 -42.99 -21.87 10.85
C ALA A 9 -42.59 -20.39 10.83
N ALA A 10 -42.73 -19.70 11.97
CA ALA A 10 -42.24 -18.34 12.11
C ALA A 10 -40.72 -18.32 11.88
N ARG A 11 -40.26 -17.47 10.96
CA ARG A 11 -38.83 -17.31 10.69
C ARG A 11 -38.13 -16.81 11.95
N THR A 12 -37.20 -17.59 12.48
CA THR A 12 -36.36 -17.19 13.62
C THR A 12 -35.37 -16.13 13.15
N ALA A 13 -35.28 -15.02 13.90
CA ALA A 13 -34.26 -14.01 13.64
C ALA A 13 -32.87 -14.63 13.84
N VAL A 14 -32.06 -14.69 12.77
CA VAL A 14 -30.74 -15.33 12.78
C VAL A 14 -29.66 -14.42 13.41
N ALA A 15 -29.96 -13.13 13.60
CA ALA A 15 -29.10 -12.19 14.29
C ALA A 15 -29.91 -11.03 14.91
N PHE A 16 -29.61 -10.70 16.18
CA PHE A 16 -30.12 -9.51 16.86
C PHE A 16 -29.14 -8.36 16.70
N PHE A 17 -29.38 -7.49 15.71
CA PHE A 17 -28.62 -6.25 15.60
C PHE A 17 -29.26 -5.18 16.50
N ASN A 18 -28.64 -4.91 17.65
CA ASN A 18 -29.00 -3.73 18.45
C ASN A 18 -28.61 -2.45 17.68
N MET A 19 -29.39 -1.37 17.77
CA MET A 19 -29.07 -0.02 17.29
C MET A 19 -27.63 0.45 17.62
N LYS A 20 -27.03 -0.04 18.72
CA LYS A 20 -25.60 0.19 19.06
C LYS A 20 -24.63 -0.33 17.99
N HIS A 21 -25.01 -1.32 17.19
CA HIS A 21 -24.23 -1.84 16.06
C HIS A 21 -24.38 -0.98 14.79
N PHE A 22 -25.34 -0.04 14.77
CA PHE A 22 -25.61 0.88 13.67
C PHE A 22 -25.25 2.32 14.03
N GLN A 23 -24.17 2.52 14.79
CA GLN A 23 -23.64 3.88 14.96
C GLN A 23 -23.12 4.40 13.62
N ALA A 24 -23.62 5.56 13.21
CA ALA A 24 -23.15 6.23 12.01
C ALA A 24 -21.68 6.56 12.17
N LYS A 25 -20.82 5.92 11.37
CA LYS A 25 -19.39 6.19 11.37
C LYS A 25 -19.15 7.57 10.79
N ALA A 26 -18.35 8.38 11.48
CA ALA A 26 -17.88 9.65 10.94
C ALA A 26 -16.77 9.38 9.92
N LYS A 27 -16.91 9.92 8.71
CA LYS A 27 -15.92 9.80 7.64
C LYS A 27 -15.29 11.15 7.36
N TYR A 28 -13.96 11.18 7.38
CA TYR A 28 -13.15 12.34 7.03
C TYR A 28 -12.31 12.03 5.81
N THR A 29 -12.35 12.92 4.81
CA THR A 29 -11.47 12.83 3.64
C THR A 29 -10.15 13.51 3.96
N LEU A 30 -9.05 12.81 3.69
CA LEU A 30 -7.72 13.29 3.97
C LEU A 30 -6.98 13.62 2.67
N THR A 31 -6.28 14.75 2.69
CA THR A 31 -5.37 15.24 1.64
C THR A 31 -4.03 15.60 2.28
N PRO A 32 -2.94 15.71 1.50
CA PRO A 32 -1.65 16.17 2.01
C PRO A 32 -1.75 17.45 2.85
N GLN A 33 -2.63 18.38 2.43
CA GLN A 33 -2.77 19.70 3.03
C GLN A 33 -3.54 19.69 4.35
N ASN A 34 -4.57 18.85 4.49
CA ASN A 34 -5.45 18.87 5.67
C ASN A 34 -5.15 17.73 6.66
N THR A 35 -4.24 16.80 6.34
CA THR A 35 -4.04 15.58 7.14
C THR A 35 -3.62 15.91 8.56
N PHE A 36 -2.68 16.83 8.74
CA PHE A 36 -2.22 17.24 10.08
C PHE A 36 -3.36 17.81 10.93
N GLU A 37 -4.05 18.83 10.42
CA GLU A 37 -5.14 19.51 11.12
C GLU A 37 -6.26 18.53 11.47
N THR A 38 -6.64 17.67 10.50
CA THR A 38 -7.72 16.70 10.70
C THR A 38 -7.35 15.71 11.80
N LEU A 39 -6.17 15.09 11.74
CA LEU A 39 -5.74 14.10 12.73
C LEU A 39 -5.63 14.71 14.12
N SER A 40 -5.00 15.89 14.25
CA SER A 40 -4.85 16.58 15.53
C SER A 40 -6.19 17.01 16.14
N THR A 41 -7.21 17.23 15.32
CA THR A 41 -8.56 17.63 15.78
C THR A 41 -9.41 16.44 16.19
N VAL A 42 -9.39 15.35 15.41
CA VAL A 42 -10.34 14.23 15.57
C VAL A 42 -9.80 13.10 16.44
N LEU A 43 -8.47 12.94 16.53
CA LEU A 43 -7.82 11.90 17.31
C LEU A 43 -7.27 12.46 18.62
N SER A 44 -7.24 11.61 19.66
CA SER A 44 -6.58 11.97 20.90
C SER A 44 -5.07 11.78 20.74
N PRO A 45 -4.22 12.63 21.34
CA PRO A 45 -2.77 12.44 21.33
C PRO A 45 -2.30 11.06 21.84
N GLY A 46 -3.05 10.47 22.78
CA GLY A 46 -2.79 9.14 23.34
C GLY A 46 -3.41 7.98 22.55
N ASP A 47 -4.16 8.24 21.49
CA ASP A 47 -4.59 7.19 20.56
C ASP A 47 -3.34 6.62 19.86
N LYS A 48 -3.41 5.33 19.48
CA LYS A 48 -2.31 4.62 18.83
C LYS A 48 -2.69 4.17 17.44
N LEU A 49 -1.74 4.27 16.52
CA LEU A 49 -1.84 3.76 15.16
C LEU A 49 -1.26 2.33 15.10
N LEU A 50 -2.10 1.37 14.71
CA LEU A 50 -1.73 -0.04 14.59
C LEU A 50 -1.96 -0.54 13.17
N ARG A 51 -0.92 -1.08 12.54
CA ARG A 51 -1.05 -1.67 11.20
C ARG A 51 -1.87 -2.96 11.24
N GLN A 52 -2.87 -3.08 10.36
CA GLN A 52 -3.74 -4.27 10.31
C GLN A 52 -3.04 -5.49 9.69
N SER A 53 -2.20 -5.29 8.66
CA SER A 53 -1.46 -6.37 7.99
C SER A 53 -0.15 -5.85 7.41
N VAL A 54 0.87 -6.70 7.32
CA VAL A 54 2.12 -6.39 6.61
C VAL A 54 2.03 -6.56 5.08
N SER A 55 1.02 -7.30 4.60
CA SER A 55 0.80 -7.62 3.18
C SER A 55 -0.69 -7.63 2.79
N GLY A 56 -0.97 -7.46 1.50
CA GLY A 56 -2.32 -7.57 0.92
C GLY A 56 -3.19 -6.33 1.13
N GLY A 57 -4.50 -6.45 0.85
CA GLY A 57 -5.43 -5.30 0.87
C GLY A 57 -5.62 -4.62 2.24
N GLY A 58 -5.32 -5.34 3.34
CA GLY A 58 -5.27 -4.76 4.69
C GLY A 58 -3.99 -3.99 4.99
N GLY A 59 -2.96 -4.10 4.14
CA GLY A 59 -1.66 -3.45 4.32
C GLY A 59 -1.70 -1.92 4.25
N ALA A 60 -2.74 -1.39 3.62
CA ALA A 60 -3.02 0.04 3.53
C ALA A 60 -3.86 0.57 4.70
N ARG A 61 -4.35 -0.29 5.59
CA ARG A 61 -5.25 0.13 6.67
C ARG A 61 -4.48 0.17 7.99
N VAL A 62 -4.72 1.26 8.71
CA VAL A 62 -4.21 1.50 10.05
C VAL A 62 -5.41 1.56 10.97
N LEU A 63 -5.44 0.69 11.97
CA LEU A 63 -6.42 0.75 13.04
C LEU A 63 -6.03 1.88 13.99
N VAL A 64 -7.02 2.67 14.37
CA VAL A 64 -6.88 3.66 15.43
C VAL A 64 -7.36 3.01 16.71
N LEU A 65 -6.44 2.86 17.67
CA LEU A 65 -6.73 2.34 18.99
C LEU A 65 -6.84 3.48 19.99
N ASP A 66 -7.82 3.41 20.88
CA ASP A 66 -7.89 4.32 22.02
C ASP A 66 -6.87 3.94 23.12
N ALA A 67 -6.85 4.73 24.20
CA ALA A 67 -6.02 4.47 25.38
C ALA A 67 -6.29 3.11 26.05
N GLN A 68 -7.47 2.52 25.82
CA GLN A 68 -7.90 1.22 26.35
C GLN A 68 -7.60 0.07 25.38
N GLN A 69 -6.83 0.32 24.31
CA GLN A 69 -6.51 -0.66 23.26
C GLN A 69 -7.74 -1.16 22.48
N LYS A 70 -8.84 -0.39 22.45
CA LYS A 70 -10.01 -0.71 21.64
C LYS A 70 -9.91 -0.02 20.30
N VAL A 71 -10.30 -0.74 19.24
CA VAL A 71 -10.43 -0.15 17.90
C VAL A 71 -11.56 0.88 17.95
N LYS A 72 -11.21 2.15 17.74
CA LYS A 72 -12.16 3.26 17.62
C LYS A 72 -12.37 3.74 16.18
N GLY A 73 -11.53 3.26 15.25
CA GLY A 73 -11.62 3.65 13.86
C GLY A 73 -10.61 2.99 12.94
N VAL A 74 -10.75 3.30 11.64
CA VAL A 74 -9.89 2.82 10.56
C VAL A 74 -9.39 4.02 9.76
N TYR A 75 -8.07 4.15 9.67
CA TYR A 75 -7.35 5.15 8.92
C TYR A 75 -6.74 4.52 7.65
N LEU A 76 -7.06 5.10 6.50
CA LEU A 76 -6.37 4.88 5.23
C LEU A 76 -5.48 6.10 4.97
N PRO A 77 -4.15 5.96 5.07
CA PRO A 77 -3.23 7.06 4.90
C PRO A 77 -3.21 7.56 3.46
N VAL A 78 -2.97 8.87 3.34
CA VAL A 78 -2.51 9.45 2.08
C VAL A 78 -1.13 8.86 1.80
N PHE A 79 -0.95 8.16 0.69
CA PHE A 79 0.25 7.36 0.43
C PHE A 79 1.51 8.19 0.19
N CYS A 80 1.36 9.46 -0.17
CA CYS A 80 2.52 10.36 -0.28
C CYS A 80 3.04 10.82 1.09
N MET A 81 2.30 10.59 2.17
CA MET A 81 2.78 10.83 3.54
C MET A 81 3.65 9.66 4.01
N PRO A 82 4.63 9.90 4.88
CA PRO A 82 5.45 8.83 5.44
C PRO A 82 4.56 7.80 6.14
N HIS A 83 4.78 6.53 5.81
CA HIS A 83 4.04 5.46 6.46
C HIS A 83 4.39 5.41 7.95
N PRO A 84 3.44 5.18 8.88
CA PRO A 84 3.72 5.19 10.32
C PRO A 84 4.93 4.32 10.72
N SER A 85 5.13 3.16 10.08
CA SER A 85 6.27 2.28 10.37
C SER A 85 7.65 2.92 10.18
N THR A 86 7.75 4.02 9.44
CA THR A 86 9.02 4.75 9.24
C THR A 86 9.40 5.57 10.48
N ILE A 87 8.45 5.84 11.37
CA ILE A 87 8.66 6.62 12.60
C ILE A 87 9.13 5.72 13.73
N ALA A 88 8.53 4.53 13.84
CA ALA A 88 9.01 3.51 14.75
C ALA A 88 10.43 3.12 14.32
N SER A 89 11.44 3.63 15.03
CA SER A 89 12.87 3.42 14.73
C SER A 89 13.33 1.97 15.00
N GLY A 90 12.43 0.99 14.86
CA GLY A 90 12.62 -0.44 15.08
C GLY A 90 11.57 -1.24 14.32
N GLY A 91 11.89 -2.50 14.00
CA GLY A 91 11.16 -3.36 13.04
C GLY A 91 9.69 -3.68 13.33
N ASN A 92 9.08 -3.09 14.37
CA ASN A 92 7.69 -3.31 14.74
C ASN A 92 6.89 -2.00 14.60
N SER A 93 6.03 -1.94 13.58
CA SER A 93 5.13 -0.82 13.30
C SER A 93 3.91 -0.75 14.24
N LEU A 94 4.02 -1.27 15.45
CA LEU A 94 2.89 -1.47 16.35
C LEU A 94 2.84 -0.38 17.41
N GLY A 95 1.74 0.36 17.47
CA GLY A 95 1.40 1.19 18.63
C GLY A 95 2.00 2.60 18.63
N ILE A 96 2.28 3.16 17.46
CA ILE A 96 2.81 4.53 17.34
C ILE A 96 1.78 5.52 17.87
N ALA A 97 2.18 6.38 18.80
CA ALA A 97 1.29 7.39 19.34
C ALA A 97 0.92 8.40 18.25
N VAL A 98 -0.35 8.82 18.21
CA VAL A 98 -0.80 9.82 17.23
C VAL A 98 0.03 11.11 17.34
N ALA A 99 0.37 11.54 18.55
CA ALA A 99 1.22 12.72 18.78
C ALA A 99 2.61 12.62 18.12
N GLU A 100 3.20 11.43 18.10
CA GLU A 100 4.51 11.19 17.49
C GLU A 100 4.41 11.24 15.97
N TYR A 101 3.35 10.66 15.42
CA TYR A 101 3.07 10.67 13.98
C TYR A 101 2.77 12.08 13.46
N THR A 102 1.92 12.85 14.16
CA THR A 102 1.58 14.22 13.75
C THR A 102 2.79 15.16 13.81
N ARG A 103 3.69 14.99 14.79
CA ARG A 103 4.95 15.75 14.87
C ARG A 103 5.82 15.57 13.63
N LEU A 104 5.92 14.35 13.09
CA LEU A 104 6.69 14.11 11.86
C LEU A 104 6.04 14.77 10.64
N ILE A 105 4.71 14.68 10.55
CA ILE A 105 3.96 15.34 9.47
C ILE A 105 4.21 16.86 9.52
N GLU A 106 4.13 17.46 10.70
CA GLU A 106 4.33 18.89 10.89
C GLU A 106 5.76 19.34 10.53
N SER A 107 6.79 18.62 11.02
CA SER A 107 8.18 18.92 10.66
C SER A 107 8.39 18.81 9.14
N THR A 108 7.71 17.85 8.52
CA THR A 108 7.72 17.67 7.07
C THR A 108 7.08 18.85 6.34
N SER A 109 5.94 19.35 6.80
CA SER A 109 5.30 20.52 6.19
C SER A 109 6.10 21.81 6.39
N ALA A 110 6.69 22.01 7.56
CA ALA A 110 7.42 23.24 7.91
C ALA A 110 8.72 23.43 7.10
N THR A 111 9.42 22.34 6.77
CA THR A 111 10.70 22.43 6.04
C THR A 111 10.51 22.64 4.53
N GLN A 112 9.28 22.61 4.02
CA GLN A 112 8.97 22.96 2.62
C GLN A 112 8.75 24.46 2.42
N ASN A 113 8.27 25.17 3.44
CA ASN A 113 7.93 26.60 3.35
C ASN A 113 9.15 27.52 3.49
N THR A 114 10.28 26.98 3.95
CA THR A 114 11.55 27.70 4.05
C THR A 114 12.37 27.40 2.80
N GLY A 115 12.39 28.33 1.85
CA GLY A 115 13.12 28.24 0.58
C GLY A 115 14.65 28.21 0.75
N SER A 116 15.16 27.14 1.35
CA SER A 116 16.60 26.93 1.54
C SER A 116 17.25 26.60 0.20
N ASN A 117 17.85 27.62 -0.40
CA ASN A 117 18.94 27.49 -1.37
C ASN A 117 20.14 26.86 -0.63
N GLY A 118 20.43 25.57 -0.85
CA GLY A 118 21.74 25.03 -0.44
C GLY A 118 21.87 23.52 -0.33
N THR A 119 20.88 22.82 0.23
CA THR A 119 20.87 21.34 0.27
C THR A 119 19.43 20.89 0.31
N ALA A 120 18.98 20.20 -0.75
CA ALA A 120 17.60 19.78 -0.93
C ALA A 120 17.07 19.10 0.36
N SER A 121 16.13 19.75 1.02
CA SER A 121 15.44 19.25 2.21
C SER A 121 14.71 17.94 1.85
N THR A 122 15.36 16.82 2.19
CA THR A 122 14.98 15.43 1.88
C THR A 122 13.92 14.93 2.85
N LEU A 123 12.74 15.54 2.77
CA LEU A 123 11.55 15.02 3.42
C LEU A 123 10.93 13.88 2.61
N PRO A 124 10.30 12.90 3.27
CA PRO A 124 10.14 11.54 2.79
C PRO A 124 9.46 11.47 1.41
N THR A 125 10.23 11.09 0.41
CA THR A 125 9.74 10.67 -0.89
C THR A 125 9.23 9.23 -0.78
N VAL A 126 8.04 8.96 -1.28
CA VAL A 126 7.52 7.59 -1.37
C VAL A 126 7.78 7.11 -2.79
N LEU A 127 8.52 6.01 -2.93
CA LEU A 127 8.66 5.32 -4.21
C LEU A 127 7.43 4.43 -4.38
N VAL A 128 6.73 4.59 -5.49
CA VAL A 128 5.62 3.72 -5.87
C VAL A 128 6.03 2.97 -7.13
N VAL A 129 5.87 1.65 -7.10
CA VAL A 129 5.99 0.76 -8.25
C VAL A 129 4.64 0.08 -8.48
N VAL A 130 4.08 0.23 -9.67
CA VAL A 130 2.81 -0.36 -10.07
C VAL A 130 3.06 -1.45 -11.10
N SER A 131 2.72 -2.68 -10.74
CA SER A 131 2.81 -3.88 -11.57
C SER A 131 1.53 -4.10 -12.37
N HIS A 132 1.69 -4.22 -13.69
CA HIS A 132 0.62 -4.44 -14.66
C HIS A 132 0.99 -5.58 -15.62
N PRO A 133 0.02 -6.31 -16.20
CA PRO A 133 0.34 -7.41 -17.15
C PRO A 133 1.17 -6.97 -18.37
N GLN A 134 1.04 -5.71 -18.79
CA GLN A 134 1.76 -5.16 -19.95
C GLN A 134 3.07 -4.45 -19.56
N GLY A 135 3.34 -4.27 -18.27
CA GLY A 135 4.44 -3.40 -17.87
C GLY A 135 4.54 -3.12 -16.38
N LEU A 136 5.56 -2.35 -16.02
CA LEU A 136 5.69 -1.74 -14.71
C LEU A 136 5.70 -0.23 -14.87
N ALA A 137 5.14 0.49 -13.89
CA ALA A 137 5.33 1.93 -13.79
C ALA A 137 5.99 2.26 -12.46
N TYR A 138 6.88 3.24 -12.43
CA TYR A 138 7.46 3.72 -11.19
C TYR A 138 7.54 5.24 -11.16
N GLY A 139 7.48 5.81 -9.96
CA GLY A 139 7.67 7.24 -9.73
C GLY A 139 7.83 7.53 -8.24
N THR A 140 8.31 8.71 -7.90
CA THR A 140 8.40 9.13 -6.49
C THR A 140 7.46 10.30 -6.21
N PHE A 141 6.91 10.34 -5.01
CA PHE A 141 5.97 11.36 -4.58
C PHE A 141 6.45 11.98 -3.29
N ARG A 142 6.43 13.31 -3.25
CA ARG A 142 6.75 14.08 -2.06
C ARG A 142 5.53 14.14 -1.14
N ALA A 143 5.75 14.51 0.12
CA ALA A 143 4.68 14.65 1.11
C ALA A 143 3.56 15.61 0.70
N ASP A 144 3.82 16.61 -0.15
CA ASP A 144 2.80 17.53 -0.68
C ASP A 144 1.94 16.92 -1.82
N GLY A 145 2.26 15.70 -2.25
CA GLY A 145 1.61 15.00 -3.34
C GLY A 145 2.19 15.28 -4.72
N LYS A 146 3.26 16.10 -4.85
CA LYS A 146 3.91 16.36 -6.14
C LYS A 146 4.89 15.24 -6.50
N PRO A 147 5.02 14.90 -7.80
CA PRO A 147 6.04 13.96 -8.23
C PRO A 147 7.44 14.54 -8.00
N GLY A 148 8.34 13.75 -7.42
CA GLY A 148 9.77 14.05 -7.37
C GLY A 148 10.45 13.54 -8.65
N VAL A 149 10.31 12.24 -8.90
CA VAL A 149 10.66 11.59 -10.16
C VAL A 149 9.36 11.37 -10.93
N PRO A 150 9.22 11.92 -12.16
CA PRO A 150 8.06 11.69 -13.01
C PRO A 150 7.80 10.19 -13.22
N ILE A 151 6.54 9.84 -13.39
CA ILE A 151 6.16 8.44 -13.60
C ILE A 151 6.73 7.95 -14.93
N LYS A 152 7.48 6.85 -14.88
CA LYS A 152 8.03 6.17 -16.06
C LYS A 152 7.36 4.82 -16.22
N ASN A 153 6.82 4.56 -17.40
CA ASN A 153 6.29 3.26 -17.79
C ASN A 153 7.39 2.44 -18.47
N ILE A 154 7.59 1.22 -18.00
CA ILE A 154 8.48 0.21 -18.56
C ILE A 154 7.59 -0.84 -19.21
N ALA A 155 7.55 -0.84 -20.54
CA ALA A 155 6.91 -1.91 -21.27
C ALA A 155 7.68 -3.22 -21.05
N LEU A 156 6.94 -4.26 -20.68
CA LEU A 156 7.47 -5.61 -20.68
C LEU A 156 7.05 -6.22 -22.01
N SER A 157 8.00 -6.82 -22.73
CA SER A 157 7.67 -7.59 -23.93
C SER A 157 6.52 -8.51 -23.57
N PRO A 158 5.41 -8.53 -24.33
CA PRO A 158 4.25 -9.33 -23.99
C PRO A 158 4.76 -10.75 -23.78
N MET A 159 4.72 -11.22 -22.54
CA MET A 159 4.97 -12.60 -22.21
C MET A 159 3.83 -13.32 -22.91
N ILE A 160 4.11 -13.83 -24.12
CA ILE A 160 3.14 -14.47 -24.98
C ILE A 160 2.37 -15.42 -24.08
N SER A 161 1.07 -15.24 -24.10
CA SER A 161 0.02 -15.98 -23.42
C SER A 161 0.15 -17.50 -23.62
N HIS A 162 1.18 -18.11 -23.04
CA HIS A 162 1.44 -19.53 -23.05
C HIS A 162 0.88 -20.19 -21.79
N VAL A 163 -0.40 -19.91 -21.53
CA VAL A 163 -1.25 -20.76 -20.67
C VAL A 163 -1.57 -22.09 -21.39
N LYS A 164 -1.27 -22.23 -22.69
CA LYS A 164 -1.50 -23.48 -23.45
C LYS A 164 -0.35 -24.50 -23.45
N THR A 165 0.82 -24.20 -22.86
CA THR A 165 1.95 -25.16 -22.85
C THR A 165 2.20 -25.84 -21.50
N GLN A 166 1.57 -25.39 -20.42
CA GLN A 166 1.73 -26.02 -19.11
C GLN A 166 0.83 -27.27 -18.91
N GLU A 167 -0.09 -27.56 -19.84
CA GLU A 167 -0.81 -28.85 -19.88
C GLU A 167 0.02 -29.98 -20.51
N LYS A 168 1.16 -29.68 -21.15
CA LYS A 168 2.02 -30.73 -21.75
C LYS A 168 3.15 -31.19 -20.84
N ALA A 169 3.37 -30.53 -19.70
CA ALA A 169 4.40 -30.88 -18.72
C ALA A 169 3.86 -31.69 -17.51
N THR A 170 2.54 -31.84 -17.36
CA THR A 170 1.94 -32.64 -16.29
C THR A 170 1.78 -34.14 -16.61
N ASN A 171 2.28 -34.61 -17.76
CA ASN A 171 2.22 -36.04 -18.13
C ASN A 171 3.54 -36.82 -17.96
N ILE A 172 4.57 -36.27 -17.29
CA ILE A 172 5.87 -36.99 -17.10
C ILE A 172 6.33 -37.04 -15.62
N ALA A 173 5.44 -36.83 -14.64
CA ALA A 173 5.82 -37.02 -13.23
C ALA A 173 4.77 -37.80 -12.42
N SER A 174 4.30 -38.90 -13.00
CA SER A 174 3.87 -40.07 -12.22
C SER A 174 5.06 -41.02 -12.08
N THR A 175 6.10 -40.58 -11.37
CA THR A 175 7.15 -41.45 -10.85
C THR A 175 7.28 -41.19 -9.36
N THR A 176 6.75 -42.14 -8.60
CA THR A 176 6.92 -42.32 -7.16
C THR A 176 8.41 -42.25 -6.80
N LEU A 177 8.83 -41.18 -6.13
CA LEU A 177 10.08 -41.13 -5.36
C LEU A 177 9.75 -41.39 -3.90
N THR A 178 9.98 -42.63 -3.51
CA THR A 178 9.97 -43.12 -2.14
C THR A 178 11.25 -42.73 -1.40
N SER A 179 11.04 -42.13 -0.23
CA SER A 179 11.91 -42.19 0.97
C SER A 179 13.26 -41.44 1.00
N SER A 180 13.42 -40.75 2.13
CA SER A 180 14.64 -40.63 2.95
C SER A 180 15.48 -39.35 2.82
N GLY A 181 15.44 -38.54 3.89
CA GLY A 181 16.64 -37.86 4.43
C GLY A 181 16.82 -36.38 4.13
N LEU A 182 16.66 -35.56 5.18
CA LEU A 182 17.25 -34.23 5.42
C LEU A 182 17.46 -33.25 4.24
N GLY A 183 16.63 -32.20 4.23
CA GLY A 183 16.91 -30.95 3.53
C GLY A 183 15.62 -30.30 3.06
N ALA A 184 15.14 -29.29 3.77
CA ALA A 184 14.01 -28.48 3.32
C ALA A 184 14.41 -27.71 2.05
N VAL A 185 14.21 -28.33 0.88
CA VAL A 185 14.28 -27.67 -0.41
C VAL A 185 13.08 -26.72 -0.47
N MET A 186 13.32 -25.43 -0.20
CA MET A 186 12.35 -24.41 -0.58
C MET A 186 12.08 -24.56 -2.07
N PRO A 187 10.81 -24.56 -2.52
CA PRO A 187 10.52 -24.63 -3.94
C PRO A 187 11.10 -23.37 -4.59
N LEU A 188 12.22 -23.54 -5.27
CA LEU A 188 12.69 -22.62 -6.31
C LEU A 188 11.54 -22.57 -7.32
N LEU A 189 10.69 -21.55 -7.20
CA LEU A 189 9.84 -21.14 -8.29
C LEU A 189 10.75 -21.05 -9.51
N GLN A 190 10.53 -21.92 -10.50
CA GLN A 190 11.16 -21.83 -11.81
C GLN A 190 10.71 -20.49 -12.40
N VAL A 191 11.47 -19.45 -12.07
CA VAL A 191 11.29 -18.15 -12.69
C VAL A 191 11.71 -18.35 -14.14
N GLY A 192 10.75 -18.31 -15.06
CA GLY A 192 11.07 -18.38 -16.49
C GLY A 192 12.15 -17.35 -16.83
N SER A 193 13.17 -17.73 -17.58
CA SER A 193 14.34 -16.90 -17.88
C SER A 193 13.97 -15.49 -18.35
N GLY A 194 12.96 -15.37 -19.23
CA GLY A 194 12.47 -14.06 -19.71
C GLY A 194 11.83 -13.18 -18.64
N PHE A 195 11.29 -13.76 -17.57
CA PHE A 195 10.77 -13.01 -16.41
C PHE A 195 11.91 -12.48 -15.54
N ALA A 196 12.96 -13.27 -15.31
CA ALA A 196 14.12 -12.85 -14.54
C ALA A 196 14.85 -11.67 -15.21
N GLU A 197 15.00 -11.73 -16.53
CA GLU A 197 15.55 -10.63 -17.34
C GLU A 197 14.72 -9.36 -17.25
N THR A 198 13.40 -9.50 -17.28
CA THR A 198 12.42 -8.42 -17.12
C THR A 198 12.58 -7.71 -15.77
N VAL A 199 12.61 -8.46 -14.67
CA VAL A 199 12.82 -7.91 -13.33
C VAL A 199 14.21 -7.27 -13.23
N LEU A 200 15.24 -7.89 -13.83
CA LEU A 200 16.59 -7.35 -13.84
C LEU A 200 16.65 -6.01 -14.60
N LYS A 201 15.92 -5.88 -15.72
CA LYS A 201 15.80 -4.61 -16.45
C LYS A 201 15.19 -3.52 -15.57
N VAL A 202 14.15 -3.84 -14.82
CA VAL A 202 13.52 -2.91 -13.87
C VAL A 202 14.47 -2.54 -12.73
N TYR A 203 15.20 -3.51 -12.19
CA TYR A 203 16.19 -3.27 -11.15
C TYR A 203 17.31 -2.36 -11.65
N LYS A 204 17.85 -2.63 -12.85
CA LYS A 204 18.87 -1.80 -13.51
C LYS A 204 18.35 -0.40 -13.79
N GLU A 205 17.10 -0.27 -14.22
CA GLU A 205 16.45 1.01 -14.47
C GLU A 205 16.28 1.82 -13.18
N LEU A 206 15.80 1.21 -12.09
CA LEU A 206 15.66 1.88 -10.79
C LEU A 206 17.01 2.31 -10.21
N ASN A 207 18.04 1.47 -10.32
CA ASN A 207 19.35 1.73 -9.73
C ASN A 207 20.30 2.53 -10.63
N GLY A 208 20.06 2.54 -11.94
CA GLY A 208 20.81 3.31 -12.94
C GLY A 208 20.13 4.62 -13.35
N CYS A 209 18.98 4.95 -12.76
CA CYS A 209 18.29 6.21 -13.02
C CYS A 209 19.16 7.41 -12.59
N GLU A 210 19.16 8.49 -13.38
CA GLU A 210 19.79 9.78 -13.03
C GLU A 210 19.33 10.33 -11.67
N HIS A 211 18.15 9.88 -11.21
CA HIS A 211 17.54 10.26 -9.93
C HIS A 211 17.80 9.25 -8.79
N ALA A 212 18.82 8.39 -8.90
CA ALA A 212 19.13 7.36 -7.88
C ALA A 212 19.26 7.93 -6.45
N ALA A 213 19.77 9.16 -6.29
CA ALA A 213 19.86 9.83 -5.00
C ALA A 213 18.45 10.12 -4.39
N GLN A 214 17.50 10.57 -5.21
CA GLN A 214 16.13 10.84 -4.77
C GLN A 214 15.37 9.55 -4.43
N LEU A 215 15.67 8.48 -5.17
CA LEU A 215 15.16 7.14 -4.92
C LEU A 215 15.68 6.57 -3.60
N THR A 216 16.97 6.77 -3.31
CA THR A 216 17.60 6.32 -2.04
C THR A 216 17.08 7.11 -0.84
N ALA A 217 16.77 8.40 -1.03
CA ALA A 217 16.18 9.26 0.00
C ALA A 217 14.71 8.92 0.35
N CYS A 218 14.07 8.03 -0.40
CA CYS A 218 12.68 7.66 -0.13
C CYS A 218 12.55 6.93 1.21
N SER A 219 11.56 7.30 2.03
CA SER A 219 11.36 6.68 3.35
C SER A 219 10.53 5.41 3.30
N THR A 220 9.68 5.29 2.28
CA THR A 220 8.73 4.18 2.10
C THR A 220 8.77 3.73 0.66
N PHE A 221 8.72 2.42 0.45
CA PHE A 221 8.60 1.81 -0.86
C PHE A 221 7.26 1.10 -0.96
N VAL A 222 6.47 1.37 -1.99
CA VAL A 222 5.15 0.80 -2.20
C VAL A 222 5.16 -0.01 -3.48
N TRP A 223 4.84 -1.30 -3.38
CA TRP A 223 4.61 -2.17 -4.52
C TRP A 223 3.12 -2.42 -4.68
N VAL A 224 2.54 -1.95 -5.78
CA VAL A 224 1.13 -2.10 -6.11
C VAL A 224 0.99 -3.18 -7.17
N GLN A 225 0.22 -4.21 -6.91
CA GLN A 225 -0.04 -5.29 -7.87
C GLN A 225 -1.52 -5.62 -7.94
N ARG A 226 -2.03 -5.94 -9.13
CA ARG A 226 -3.45 -6.28 -9.31
C ARG A 226 -3.77 -7.69 -8.81
N SER A 227 -2.97 -8.67 -9.22
CA SER A 227 -3.03 -10.04 -8.73
C SER A 227 -1.69 -10.74 -8.94
N SER A 228 -1.36 -11.67 -8.05
CA SER A 228 -0.10 -12.44 -8.10
C SER A 228 0.03 -13.31 -9.36
N GLY A 229 -1.08 -13.63 -10.03
CA GLY A 229 -1.09 -14.50 -11.21
C GLY A 229 -1.11 -13.77 -12.56
N SER A 230 -1.34 -12.45 -12.61
CA SER A 230 -1.46 -11.70 -13.89
C SER A 230 -0.40 -10.63 -14.09
N SER A 231 0.34 -10.30 -13.04
CA SER A 231 1.35 -9.24 -13.04
C SER A 231 2.58 -9.73 -12.28
N THR A 232 3.74 -9.14 -12.56
CA THR A 232 4.98 -9.39 -11.81
C THR A 232 4.70 -9.21 -10.32
N SER A 233 4.81 -10.29 -9.55
CA SER A 233 4.61 -10.20 -8.11
C SER A 233 5.86 -9.65 -7.42
N PHE A 234 5.67 -8.99 -6.28
CA PHE A 234 6.80 -8.55 -5.48
C PHE A 234 7.66 -9.73 -5.01
N GLU A 235 7.04 -10.87 -4.66
CA GLU A 235 7.78 -12.06 -4.26
C GLU A 235 8.67 -12.59 -5.37
N ALA A 236 8.22 -12.52 -6.62
CA ALA A 236 9.01 -12.93 -7.77
C ALA A 236 10.16 -11.95 -8.01
N ALA A 237 9.93 -10.63 -7.90
CA ALA A 237 11.00 -9.64 -7.97
C ALA A 237 12.08 -9.86 -6.89
N ARG A 238 11.65 -10.13 -5.66
CA ARG A 238 12.53 -10.45 -4.53
C ARG A 238 13.32 -11.73 -4.76
N SER A 239 12.66 -12.78 -5.26
CA SER A 239 13.29 -14.09 -5.52
C SER A 239 14.37 -13.99 -6.60
N VAL A 240 14.13 -13.18 -7.64
CA VAL A 240 15.12 -12.90 -8.69
C VAL A 240 16.35 -12.20 -8.11
N GLN A 241 16.17 -11.17 -7.28
CA GLN A 241 17.32 -10.52 -6.63
C GLN A 241 18.12 -11.50 -5.76
N GLN A 242 17.46 -12.33 -4.95
CA GLN A 242 18.13 -13.34 -4.12
C GLN A 242 18.87 -14.41 -4.94
N TYR A 243 18.36 -14.75 -6.13
CA TYR A 243 19.06 -15.64 -7.05
C TYR A 243 20.37 -15.02 -7.52
N TRP A 244 20.32 -13.77 -7.99
CA TRP A 244 21.52 -13.06 -8.46
C TRP A 244 22.55 -12.77 -7.35
N GLU A 245 22.11 -12.46 -6.13
CA GLU A 245 23.02 -12.30 -4.98
C GLU A 245 23.76 -13.61 -4.66
N ARG A 246 23.11 -14.76 -4.85
CA ARG A 246 23.74 -16.08 -4.70
C ARG A 246 24.71 -16.39 -5.83
N GLU A 247 24.32 -16.19 -7.09
CA GLU A 247 25.21 -16.39 -8.26
C GLU A 247 26.48 -15.53 -8.17
N LYS A 248 26.35 -14.27 -7.74
CA LYS A 248 27.50 -13.39 -7.49
C LYS A 248 28.48 -13.97 -6.46
N SER A 249 27.95 -14.65 -5.44
CA SER A 249 28.75 -15.26 -4.37
C SER A 249 29.43 -16.56 -4.82
N SER A 250 28.94 -17.20 -5.88
CA SER A 250 29.47 -18.44 -6.46
C SER A 250 30.68 -18.23 -7.37
N GLY A 251 31.03 -16.98 -7.71
CA GLY A 251 32.27 -16.64 -8.41
C GLY A 251 32.31 -16.91 -9.92
N ASP A 252 31.22 -17.38 -10.54
CA ASP A 252 31.21 -17.88 -11.93
C ASP A 252 30.40 -17.02 -12.92
N GLY A 253 30.29 -15.70 -12.70
CA GLY A 253 29.49 -14.88 -13.61
C GLY A 253 29.80 -13.38 -13.62
N ASP A 254 30.04 -12.88 -14.83
CA ASP A 254 30.11 -11.47 -15.25
C ASP A 254 28.77 -10.71 -15.09
N VAL A 255 27.80 -11.28 -14.36
CA VAL A 255 26.47 -10.70 -14.15
C VAL A 255 26.44 -9.96 -12.82
N ALA A 256 27.27 -8.92 -12.70
CA ALA A 256 27.18 -8.00 -11.59
C ALA A 256 25.87 -7.20 -11.68
N LEU A 257 24.96 -7.38 -10.71
CA LEU A 257 23.89 -6.41 -10.46
C LEU A 257 24.53 -5.03 -10.26
N VAL A 258 23.99 -4.02 -10.95
CA VAL A 258 24.43 -2.62 -10.78
C VAL A 258 24.26 -2.27 -9.30
N PRO A 259 25.34 -1.85 -8.60
CA PRO A 259 25.21 -1.38 -7.24
C PRO A 259 24.30 -0.14 -7.23
N GLY A 260 23.23 -0.17 -6.45
CA GLY A 260 22.35 0.99 -6.30
C GLY A 260 21.57 0.96 -5.00
N GLY A 261 20.96 2.10 -4.67
CA GLY A 261 20.35 2.34 -3.36
C GLY A 261 19.02 1.63 -3.11
N ILE A 262 18.42 0.99 -4.12
CA ILE A 262 17.14 0.27 -3.97
C ILE A 262 17.39 -1.24 -4.00
N SER A 263 16.95 -1.91 -2.94
CA SER A 263 16.91 -3.37 -2.82
C SER A 263 15.46 -3.83 -2.65
N PHE A 264 15.04 -4.88 -3.37
CA PHE A 264 13.77 -5.58 -3.11
C PHE A 264 13.79 -6.39 -1.81
N LEU A 265 14.96 -6.52 -1.16
CA LEU A 265 15.10 -7.07 0.18
C LEU A 265 14.91 -6.02 1.28
N ASP A 266 14.73 -4.75 0.90
CA ASP A 266 14.48 -3.69 1.86
C ASP A 266 13.16 -3.93 2.62
N ARG A 267 13.20 -3.77 3.94
CA ARG A 267 12.03 -3.99 4.81
C ARG A 267 10.99 -2.86 4.70
N ARG A 268 11.36 -1.74 4.06
CA ARG A 268 10.49 -0.59 3.82
C ARG A 268 9.45 -0.84 2.71
N TRP A 269 9.51 -1.97 2.03
CA TRP A 269 8.51 -2.36 1.03
C TRP A 269 7.15 -2.69 1.66
N ILE A 270 6.12 -2.04 1.14
CA ILE A 270 4.71 -2.26 1.47
C ILE A 270 4.02 -2.79 0.22
N ILE A 271 3.44 -3.97 0.33
CA ILE A 271 2.75 -4.61 -0.80
C ILE A 271 1.26 -4.32 -0.71
N LEU A 272 0.72 -3.66 -1.74
CA LEU A 272 -0.67 -3.25 -1.85
C LEU A 272 -1.32 -3.82 -3.11
N THR A 273 -2.65 -3.91 -3.08
CA THR A 273 -3.44 -4.22 -4.27
C THR A 273 -3.81 -2.95 -5.02
N ASP A 274 -3.92 -3.01 -6.35
CA ASP A 274 -4.33 -1.85 -7.18
C ASP A 274 -5.71 -1.30 -6.78
N THR A 275 -6.58 -2.14 -6.23
CA THR A 275 -7.89 -1.77 -5.68
C THR A 275 -7.82 -0.75 -4.54
N VAL A 276 -6.73 -0.74 -3.77
CA VAL A 276 -6.50 0.25 -2.70
C VAL A 276 -6.41 1.66 -3.28
N LEU A 277 -5.83 1.79 -4.48
CA LEU A 277 -5.68 3.06 -5.20
C LEU A 277 -6.92 3.44 -6.02
N ARG A 278 -8.00 2.65 -5.99
CA ARG A 278 -9.28 2.97 -6.65
C ARG A 278 -10.40 3.23 -5.63
N PRO A 279 -10.27 4.24 -4.74
CA PRO A 279 -11.32 4.53 -3.76
C PRO A 279 -12.55 5.20 -4.39
N ASP A 280 -12.43 5.77 -5.58
CA ASP A 280 -13.47 6.55 -6.27
C ASP A 280 -13.64 6.07 -7.72
N PRO A 281 -14.86 5.74 -8.18
CA PRO A 281 -15.11 5.30 -9.55
C PRO A 281 -14.74 6.35 -10.62
N GLY A 282 -14.57 7.62 -10.26
CA GLY A 282 -14.27 8.70 -11.22
C GLY A 282 -12.82 8.81 -11.68
N VAL A 283 -11.86 8.18 -11.00
CA VAL A 283 -10.42 8.29 -11.34
C VAL A 283 -9.91 6.96 -11.88
N ASN A 284 -9.56 6.94 -13.17
CA ASN A 284 -8.97 5.76 -13.78
C ASN A 284 -7.45 5.76 -13.54
N LEU A 285 -6.93 4.68 -12.95
CA LEU A 285 -5.50 4.49 -12.74
C LEU A 285 -4.74 4.22 -14.05
N TYR A 286 -5.45 3.89 -15.13
CA TYR A 286 -4.86 3.45 -16.38
C TYR A 286 -5.43 4.23 -17.57
N THR A 287 -4.56 4.52 -18.52
CA THR A 287 -4.93 5.13 -19.80
C THR A 287 -4.37 4.30 -20.96
N ARG A 288 -4.64 4.68 -22.20
CA ARG A 288 -3.97 4.12 -23.37
C ARG A 288 -2.80 4.99 -23.77
N ASP A 289 -1.66 4.36 -24.03
CA ASP A 289 -0.52 5.00 -24.64
C ASP A 289 -0.91 5.51 -26.03
N SER A 290 -0.62 6.77 -26.33
CA SER A 290 -1.00 7.39 -27.60
C SER A 290 -0.21 6.85 -28.80
N SER A 291 0.98 6.29 -28.56
CA SER A 291 1.87 5.77 -29.58
C SER A 291 1.66 4.28 -29.84
N THR A 292 1.52 3.47 -28.79
CA THR A 292 1.38 2.00 -28.92
C THR A 292 -0.06 1.51 -28.79
N GLY A 293 -0.96 2.30 -28.20
CA GLY A 293 -2.33 1.90 -27.90
C GLY A 293 -2.48 0.96 -26.69
N ASP A 294 -1.36 0.60 -26.05
CA ASP A 294 -1.32 -0.28 -24.88
C ASP A 294 -1.86 0.41 -23.63
N ARG A 295 -2.33 -0.38 -22.67
CA ARG A 295 -2.81 0.12 -21.39
C ARG A 295 -1.63 0.37 -20.46
N ILE A 296 -1.35 1.64 -20.22
CA ILE A 296 -0.29 2.11 -19.33
C ILE A 296 -0.87 2.71 -18.05
N VAL A 297 -0.02 2.94 -17.05
CA VAL A 297 -0.43 3.67 -15.84
C VAL A 297 -0.54 5.15 -16.19
N ASP A 298 -1.70 5.73 -15.88
CA ASP A 298 -1.93 7.16 -16.05
C ASP A 298 -1.25 7.93 -14.92
N ALA A 299 -0.43 8.92 -15.28
CA ALA A 299 0.32 9.69 -14.31
C ALA A 299 -0.57 10.53 -13.40
N ILE A 300 -1.57 11.18 -13.99
CA ILE A 300 -2.52 12.05 -13.29
C ILE A 300 -3.44 11.21 -12.41
N GLY A 301 -3.96 10.10 -12.96
CA GLY A 301 -4.77 9.13 -12.24
C GLY A 301 -4.05 8.54 -11.02
N LEU A 302 -2.78 8.12 -11.18
CA LEU A 302 -1.97 7.59 -10.07
C LEU A 302 -1.72 8.66 -9.01
N GLN A 303 -1.31 9.87 -9.40
CA GLN A 303 -1.08 10.95 -8.45
C GLN A 303 -2.35 11.27 -7.64
N SER A 304 -3.49 11.41 -8.33
CA SER A 304 -4.79 11.66 -7.69
C SER A 304 -5.18 10.56 -6.70
N ALA A 305 -4.87 9.29 -7.01
CA ALA A 305 -5.11 8.18 -6.11
C ALA A 305 -4.21 8.19 -4.87
N LEU A 306 -2.93 8.51 -5.02
CA LEU A 306 -1.96 8.53 -3.92
C LEU A 306 -2.21 9.67 -2.93
N CYS A 307 -2.74 10.79 -3.42
CA CYS A 307 -3.06 11.98 -2.63
C CYS A 307 -4.40 11.90 -1.88
N LYS A 308 -5.10 10.76 -1.94
CA LYS A 308 -6.38 10.57 -1.28
C LYS A 308 -6.26 9.54 -0.16
N GLY A 309 -6.67 9.95 1.04
CA GLY A 309 -6.83 9.08 2.19
C GLY A 309 -8.22 9.22 2.81
N SER A 310 -8.50 8.42 3.84
CA SER A 310 -9.72 8.58 4.62
C SER A 310 -9.56 8.12 6.06
N LEU A 311 -10.30 8.74 6.96
CA LEU A 311 -10.40 8.31 8.35
C LEU A 311 -11.87 8.05 8.69
N LEU A 312 -12.15 6.84 9.15
CA LEU A 312 -13.45 6.39 9.61
C LEU A 312 -13.41 6.20 11.13
N LEU A 313 -14.26 6.89 11.86
CA LEU A 313 -14.36 6.80 13.32
C LEU A 313 -15.72 6.25 13.72
N ASP A 314 -15.71 5.33 14.68
CA ASP A 314 -16.93 4.74 15.25
C ASP A 314 -17.60 5.70 16.26
N HIS A 315 -16.94 6.81 16.62
CA HIS A 315 -17.41 7.78 17.60
C HIS A 315 -17.37 9.22 17.05
N ALA A 316 -18.33 10.07 17.45
CA ALA A 316 -18.37 11.50 17.08
C ALA A 316 -17.24 12.29 17.78
N PRO A 317 -16.51 13.20 17.10
CA PRO A 317 -15.38 13.91 17.70
C PRO A 317 -15.76 14.77 18.91
N ARG A 318 -14.77 15.08 19.76
CA ARG A 318 -14.91 16.03 20.88
C ARG A 318 -15.45 17.40 20.46
N THR A 319 -15.18 17.84 19.23
CA THR A 319 -15.66 19.12 18.69
C THR A 319 -17.17 19.17 18.44
N ALA A 320 -17.84 18.04 18.24
CA ALA A 320 -19.31 18.01 18.10
C ALA A 320 -20.04 18.24 19.44
N ALA A 321 -19.36 18.01 20.57
CA ALA A 321 -19.95 18.22 21.89
C ALA A 321 -20.03 19.71 22.29
N HIS A 322 -19.17 20.56 21.74
CA HIS A 322 -19.13 21.98 22.12
C HIS A 322 -20.13 22.87 21.38
N THR A 323 -20.62 22.48 20.19
CA THR A 323 -21.68 23.24 19.49
C THR A 323 -23.10 22.87 19.93
N ALA A 324 -23.31 21.70 20.55
CA ALA A 324 -24.62 21.29 21.05
C ALA A 324 -24.95 21.84 22.46
N GLY A 325 -23.95 22.33 23.22
CA GLY A 325 -24.12 22.84 24.58
C GLY A 325 -24.39 24.34 24.72
N ALA A 326 -24.17 25.13 23.65
CA ALA A 326 -24.21 26.60 23.75
C ALA A 326 -25.62 27.22 23.59
N ASN A 327 -26.65 26.43 23.22
CA ASN A 327 -28.01 26.95 22.94
C ASN A 327 -29.05 26.61 24.02
N LYS A 328 -28.65 26.27 25.24
CA LYS A 328 -29.58 26.07 26.37
C LYS A 328 -29.11 26.79 27.64
N HIS A 329 -29.06 28.11 27.61
CA HIS A 329 -29.43 28.94 28.78
C HIS A 329 -29.69 30.36 28.33
N GLY A 330 -30.96 30.62 28.02
CA GLY A 330 -31.47 31.93 27.60
C GLY A 330 -32.99 32.02 27.76
N SER A 331 -33.53 31.47 28.84
CA SER A 331 -34.85 31.80 29.40
C SER A 331 -34.58 32.08 30.87
N GLY A 332 -34.87 33.23 31.47
CA GLY A 332 -36.02 34.09 31.28
C GLY A 332 -36.67 34.25 32.67
N SER A 333 -36.81 35.49 33.14
CA SER A 333 -37.52 35.94 34.35
C SER A 333 -36.84 35.60 35.69
N LYS A 334 -36.62 36.53 36.63
CA LYS A 334 -37.30 37.80 36.96
C LYS A 334 -36.31 38.93 37.15
#